data_AF-A0A061R3P3-F1
#
_entry.id   AF-A0A061R3P3-F1
#
_cell.length_a   1.000
_cell.length_b   1.000
_cell.length_c   1.000
_cell.angle_alpha   90.00
_cell.angle_beta   90.00
_cell.angle_gamma   90.00
#
_symmetry.space_group_name_H-M   'P 1'
#
loop_
_entity.id
_entity.type
_entity.pdbx_description
1 polymer ?
#
loop_
_entity_poly.entity_id
_entity_poly.type
_entity_poly.pdbx_seq_one_letter_code
_entity_poly.pdbx_strand_id
1 'polypeptide(L)'
;GIRQQFGVALPLAEQVLGGVKRREGFVGRMSAEVLDDADAVGCWHHEQFAAVLFPTADTLWRVRELSAPTRKLECGRLVILFNPQWQGEGQVVSDFGFGKARRDAEDFVESFRVTFCLRTLRILGQNVSLYKCYPGPWQLHIVNRFLESELLGADLTEPSYRRITELVRRHKERQSVNWLDRVRSGNLWSR
;
A
#
# COMPACT_ATOMS: atom_id res chain seq x y z
N GLY A 1 3.94 -6.46 17.85
CA GLY A 1 3.92 -5.04 18.28
C GLY A 1 4.63 -4.17 17.24
N ILE A 2 4.49 -2.84 17.31
CA ILE A 2 4.99 -1.91 16.29
C ILE A 2 6.50 -2.05 16.03
N ARG A 3 7.33 -2.24 17.07
CA ARG A 3 8.79 -2.52 16.94
C ARG A 3 9.12 -3.77 16.13
N GLN A 4 8.30 -4.81 16.23
CA GLN A 4 8.48 -6.02 15.42
C GLN A 4 8.11 -5.78 13.96
N GLN A 5 7.06 -5.01 13.71
CA GLN A 5 6.69 -4.59 12.35
C GLN A 5 7.77 -3.68 11.74
N PHE A 6 8.36 -2.80 12.54
CA PHE A 6 9.52 -1.99 12.17
C PHE A 6 10.70 -2.83 11.70
N GLY A 7 11.11 -3.83 12.48
CA GLY A 7 12.21 -4.72 12.09
C GLY A 7 11.98 -5.46 10.77
N VAL A 8 10.72 -5.73 10.40
CA VAL A 8 10.36 -6.38 9.13
C VAL A 8 10.28 -5.37 7.97
N ALA A 9 9.75 -4.18 8.22
CA ALA A 9 9.56 -3.16 7.19
C ALA A 9 10.85 -2.37 6.86
N LEU A 10 11.77 -2.27 7.82
CA LEU A 10 13.03 -1.54 7.67
C LEU A 10 13.86 -2.04 6.46
N PRO A 11 14.15 -3.36 6.30
CA PRO A 11 14.89 -3.85 5.14
C PRO A 11 14.23 -3.51 3.79
N LEU A 12 12.89 -3.52 3.75
CA LEU A 12 12.14 -3.15 2.55
C LEU A 12 12.35 -1.66 2.21
N ALA A 13 12.22 -0.79 3.22
CA ALA A 13 12.45 0.64 3.05
C ALA A 13 13.89 0.91 2.58
N GLU A 14 14.89 0.29 3.22
CA GLU A 14 16.30 0.44 2.85
C GLU A 14 16.59 -0.06 1.43
N GLN A 15 16.00 -1.18 1.00
CA GLN A 15 16.16 -1.70 -0.35
C GLN A 15 15.59 -0.73 -1.40
N VAL A 16 14.41 -0.15 -1.14
CA VAL A 16 13.80 0.86 -2.01
C VAL A 16 14.67 2.12 -2.05
N LEU A 17 15.12 2.63 -0.90
CA LEU A 17 15.98 3.83 -0.82
C LEU A 17 17.33 3.61 -1.50
N GLY A 18 17.92 2.42 -1.35
CA GLY A 18 19.12 2.03 -2.08
C GLY A 18 18.91 2.02 -3.59
N GLY A 19 17.72 1.62 -4.05
CA GLY A 19 17.31 1.75 -5.45
C GLY A 19 17.19 3.19 -5.93
N VAL A 20 16.57 4.07 -5.12
CA VAL A 20 16.44 5.50 -5.41
C VAL A 20 17.81 6.17 -5.50
N LYS A 21 18.71 5.92 -4.55
CA LYS A 21 20.06 6.51 -4.50
C LYS A 21 20.94 6.12 -5.70
N ARG A 22 20.66 4.99 -6.35
CA ARG A 22 21.37 4.56 -7.57
C ARG A 22 20.89 5.28 -8.84
N ARG A 23 19.80 6.05 -8.79
CA ARG A 23 19.29 6.81 -9.93
C ARG A 23 20.12 8.09 -10.12
N GLU A 24 20.28 8.49 -11.38
CA GLU A 24 20.93 9.75 -11.71
C GLU A 24 20.24 10.93 -11.00
N GLY A 25 21.04 11.91 -10.62
CA GLY A 25 20.56 13.09 -9.91
C GLY A 25 20.52 12.94 -8.40
N PHE A 26 20.46 11.73 -7.81
CA PHE A 26 20.37 11.51 -6.35
C PHE A 26 21.73 11.25 -5.67
N VAL A 27 22.72 12.08 -5.99
CA VAL A 27 24.08 11.97 -5.43
C VAL A 27 24.17 12.71 -4.11
N GLY A 28 24.67 12.05 -3.07
CA GLY A 28 24.90 12.68 -1.78
C GLY A 28 24.82 11.74 -0.58
N ARG A 29 24.99 12.33 0.61
CA ARG A 29 24.85 11.62 1.88
C ARG A 29 23.37 11.48 2.22
N MET A 30 22.98 10.28 2.61
CA MET A 30 21.70 10.01 3.25
C MET A 30 21.97 9.84 4.74
N SER A 31 21.19 10.52 5.57
CA SER A 31 21.23 10.40 7.02
C SER A 31 19.92 9.80 7.51
N ALA A 32 19.95 9.19 8.69
CA ALA A 32 18.77 8.57 9.32
C ALA A 32 18.58 9.14 10.72
N GLU A 33 17.33 9.33 11.11
CA GLU A 33 16.92 9.78 12.45
C GLU A 33 15.67 9.01 12.90
N VAL A 34 15.51 8.82 14.21
CA VAL A 34 14.28 8.29 14.80
C VAL A 34 13.43 9.50 15.19
N LEU A 35 12.22 9.59 14.65
CA LEU A 35 11.28 10.68 14.96
C LEU A 35 10.49 10.39 16.24
N ASP A 36 10.17 9.11 16.47
CA ASP A 36 9.47 8.63 17.66
C ASP A 36 9.90 7.18 17.97
N ASP A 37 10.49 6.95 19.14
CA ASP A 37 10.94 5.61 19.57
C ASP A 37 9.81 4.73 20.12
N ALA A 38 8.73 5.33 20.62
CA ALA A 38 7.58 4.60 21.16
C ALA A 38 6.79 3.96 20.01
N ASP A 39 6.53 4.74 18.96
CA ASP A 39 5.80 4.30 17.77
C ASP A 39 6.71 3.76 16.66
N ALA A 40 8.03 3.71 16.90
CA ALA A 40 9.04 3.23 15.96
C ALA A 40 8.94 3.94 14.59
N VAL A 41 9.00 5.28 14.62
CA VAL A 41 8.97 6.11 13.43
C VAL A 41 10.40 6.43 12.98
N GLY A 42 10.77 5.90 11.81
CA GLY A 42 12.08 6.11 11.20
C GLY A 42 12.02 7.13 10.08
N CYS A 43 13.04 7.98 9.97
CA CYS A 43 13.16 8.99 8.93
C CYS A 43 14.53 8.91 8.26
N TRP A 44 14.56 8.99 6.93
CA TRP A 44 15.77 9.16 6.14
C TRP A 44 15.69 10.46 5.37
N HIS A 45 16.79 11.19 5.36
CA HIS A 45 16.87 12.50 4.74
C HIS A 45 18.09 12.60 3.82
N HIS A 46 17.82 13.02 2.58
CA HIS A 46 18.76 13.37 1.54
C HIS A 46 18.45 14.80 1.06
N GLU A 47 19.35 15.44 0.31
CA GLU A 47 19.10 16.79 -0.18
C GLU A 47 17.83 16.86 -1.06
N GLN A 48 17.60 15.84 -1.89
CA GLN A 48 16.51 15.79 -2.89
C GLN A 48 15.35 14.83 -2.59
N PHE A 49 15.52 13.92 -1.64
CA PHE A 49 14.44 13.02 -1.25
C PHE A 49 14.46 12.77 0.25
N ALA A 50 13.32 12.33 0.78
CA ALA A 50 13.21 11.87 2.14
C ALA A 50 12.27 10.65 2.18
N ALA A 51 12.40 9.87 3.24
CA ALA A 51 11.49 8.77 3.50
C ALA A 51 11.11 8.70 4.96
N VAL A 52 9.86 8.35 5.22
CA VAL A 52 9.36 8.14 6.58
C VAL A 52 8.67 6.80 6.66
N LEU A 53 9.07 5.99 7.64
CA LEU A 53 8.55 4.66 7.92
C LEU A 53 7.66 4.73 9.17
N PHE A 54 6.43 4.21 9.04
CA PHE A 54 5.34 4.34 10.01
C PHE A 54 5.03 5.79 10.42
N PRO A 55 4.79 6.73 9.48
CA PRO A 55 4.36 8.07 9.87
C PRO A 55 3.07 8.01 10.71
N THR A 56 3.07 8.74 11.81
CA THR A 56 1.96 8.93 12.74
C THR A 56 1.45 10.37 12.66
N ALA A 57 0.31 10.66 13.29
CA ALA A 57 -0.22 12.01 13.39
C ALA A 57 0.79 13.01 13.95
N ASP A 58 1.45 12.61 15.03
CA ASP A 58 2.39 13.45 15.77
C ASP A 58 3.73 13.62 15.03
N THR A 59 3.96 12.88 13.94
CA THR A 59 5.15 13.01 13.09
C THR A 59 4.84 13.57 11.70
N LEU A 60 3.56 13.78 11.35
CA LEU A 60 3.18 14.37 10.05
C LEU A 60 3.71 15.79 9.86
N TRP A 61 3.90 16.57 10.92
CA TRP A 61 4.52 17.90 10.82
C TRP A 61 5.93 17.81 10.20
N ARG A 62 6.68 16.75 10.53
CA ARG A 62 8.01 16.51 9.98
C ARG A 62 7.94 16.10 8.51
N VAL A 63 6.95 15.28 8.15
CA VAL A 63 6.69 14.94 6.74
C VAL A 63 6.38 16.21 5.93
N ARG A 64 5.56 17.13 6.47
CA ARG A 64 5.27 18.43 5.85
C ARG A 64 6.53 19.25 5.64
N GLU A 65 7.37 19.38 6.67
CA GLU A 65 8.64 20.08 6.59
C GLU A 65 9.57 19.48 5.52
N LEU A 66 9.64 18.15 5.45
CA LEU A 66 10.46 17.45 4.45
C LEU A 66 9.97 17.67 3.02
N SER A 67 8.65 17.78 2.83
CA SER A 67 8.00 18.04 1.55
C SER A 67 8.04 19.51 1.12
N ALA A 68 8.32 20.43 2.04
CA ALA A 68 8.28 21.85 1.77
C ALA A 68 9.38 22.28 0.78
N PRO A 69 9.10 23.28 -0.09
CA PRO A 69 10.12 23.92 -0.91
C PRO A 69 11.32 24.42 -0.11
N THR A 70 12.51 24.30 -0.69
CA THR A 70 13.74 24.86 -0.12
C THR A 70 14.42 25.77 -1.15
N ARG A 71 15.41 26.56 -0.72
CA ARG A 71 16.21 27.39 -1.63
C ARG A 71 16.87 26.61 -2.77
N LYS A 72 17.16 25.32 -2.58
CA LYS A 72 17.78 24.44 -3.59
C LYS A 72 16.75 23.69 -4.44
N LEU A 73 15.51 23.56 -3.95
CA LEU A 73 14.47 22.73 -4.55
C LEU A 73 13.13 23.44 -4.44
N GLU A 74 12.80 24.21 -5.47
CA GLU A 74 11.57 25.02 -5.54
C GLU A 74 10.30 24.15 -5.47
N CYS A 75 10.35 22.92 -5.99
CA CYS A 75 9.25 21.95 -5.92
C CYS A 75 9.27 21.08 -4.65
N GLY A 76 10.19 21.32 -3.72
CA GLY A 76 10.40 20.45 -2.56
C GLY A 76 11.14 19.14 -2.89
N ARG A 77 11.23 18.26 -1.89
CA ARG A 77 11.87 16.94 -2.02
C ARG A 77 10.87 15.88 -2.48
N LEU A 78 11.35 14.83 -3.13
CA LEU A 78 10.57 13.60 -3.26
C LEU A 78 10.40 12.97 -1.87
N VAL A 79 9.17 12.87 -1.36
CA VAL A 79 8.90 12.25 -0.06
C VAL A 79 8.21 10.91 -0.25
N ILE A 80 8.78 9.86 0.36
CA ILE A 80 8.28 8.49 0.29
C ILE A 80 7.76 8.07 1.66
N LEU A 81 6.50 7.63 1.72
CA LEU A 81 5.90 7.13 2.95
C LEU A 81 5.80 5.61 2.88
N PHE A 82 6.36 4.94 3.88
CA PHE A 82 6.21 3.50 4.08
C PHE A 82 5.27 3.31 5.25
N ASN A 83 4.01 2.96 4.99
CA ASN A 83 3.07 2.63 6.04
C ASN A 83 2.27 1.35 5.75
N PRO A 84 2.79 0.19 6.18
CA PRO A 84 2.07 -1.08 6.08
C PRO A 84 0.72 -1.11 6.81
N GLN A 85 0.47 -0.20 7.78
CA GLN A 85 -0.76 -0.15 8.57
C GLN A 85 -1.90 0.58 7.85
N TRP A 86 -1.61 1.36 6.80
CA TRP A 86 -2.63 2.03 6.00
C TRP A 86 -3.28 1.04 5.00
N GLN A 87 -4.18 0.19 5.49
CA GLN A 87 -4.82 -0.88 4.69
C GLN A 87 -6.23 -0.53 4.17
N GLY A 88 -6.65 0.75 4.18
CA GLY A 88 -7.88 1.22 3.54
C GLY A 88 -8.57 2.39 4.24
N GLU A 89 -9.72 2.80 3.70
CA GLU A 89 -10.60 3.83 4.30
C GLU A 89 -10.87 3.51 5.78
N GLY A 90 -10.54 4.46 6.66
CA GLY A 90 -10.80 4.36 8.10
C GLY A 90 -9.66 3.79 8.96
N GLN A 91 -8.63 3.16 8.39
CA GLN A 91 -7.45 2.73 9.15
C GLN A 91 -6.29 3.73 9.12
N VAL A 92 -6.31 4.62 8.13
CA VAL A 92 -5.47 5.82 8.10
C VAL A 92 -5.82 6.75 9.29
N VAL A 93 -6.88 6.47 10.05
CA VAL A 93 -7.72 7.52 10.65
C VAL A 93 -7.90 7.42 12.18
N SER A 94 -7.51 6.32 12.85
CA SER A 94 -7.59 6.29 14.33
C SER A 94 -6.53 7.17 14.99
N ASP A 95 -5.40 7.37 14.31
CA ASP A 95 -4.22 7.98 14.93
C ASP A 95 -4.21 9.50 14.76
N PHE A 96 -4.98 10.06 13.82
CA PHE A 96 -5.02 11.50 13.51
C PHE A 96 -5.89 12.36 14.44
N GLY A 97 -6.39 11.80 15.55
CA GLY A 97 -7.19 12.54 16.53
C GLY A 97 -8.60 12.91 16.01
N PHE A 98 -9.10 14.07 16.44
CA PHE A 98 -10.50 14.49 16.18
C PHE A 98 -10.59 15.89 15.54
N GLY A 99 -11.66 16.13 14.78
CA GLY A 99 -12.03 17.47 14.30
C GLY A 99 -11.19 17.98 13.12
N LYS A 100 -10.78 19.25 13.17
CA LYS A 100 -10.06 19.91 12.07
C LYS A 100 -8.66 19.31 11.85
N ALA A 101 -7.92 19.03 12.92
CA ALA A 101 -6.56 18.47 12.83
C ALA A 101 -6.54 17.13 12.09
N ARG A 102 -7.56 16.28 12.33
CA ARG A 102 -7.73 15.02 11.60
C ARG A 102 -7.93 15.24 10.11
N ARG A 103 -8.85 16.12 9.73
CA ARG A 103 -9.10 16.44 8.31
C ARG A 103 -7.85 16.98 7.63
N ASP A 104 -7.16 17.91 8.28
CA ASP A 104 -5.92 18.49 7.73
C ASP A 104 -4.84 17.41 7.52
N ALA A 105 -4.78 16.40 8.41
CA ALA A 105 -3.87 15.26 8.29
C ALA A 105 -4.29 14.28 7.17
N GLU A 106 -5.57 13.92 7.10
CA GLU A 106 -6.16 13.11 6.03
C GLU A 106 -5.90 13.75 4.66
N ASP A 107 -6.26 15.02 4.49
CA ASP A 107 -6.05 15.79 3.26
C ASP A 107 -4.57 15.82 2.84
N PHE A 108 -3.66 15.95 3.81
CA PHE A 108 -2.23 15.94 3.53
C PHE A 108 -1.74 14.56 3.07
N VAL A 109 -2.18 13.48 3.71
CA VAL A 109 -1.83 12.11 3.31
C VAL A 109 -2.43 11.78 1.94
N GLU A 110 -3.67 12.19 1.67
CA GLU A 110 -4.34 12.01 0.38
C GLU A 110 -3.68 12.76 -0.78
N SER A 111 -2.90 13.81 -0.48
CA SER A 111 -2.07 14.49 -1.49
C SER A 111 -0.96 13.61 -2.07
N PHE A 112 -0.58 12.53 -1.35
CA PHE A 112 0.40 11.56 -1.82
C PHE A 112 -0.23 10.58 -2.81
N ARG A 113 0.57 10.16 -3.78
CA ARG A 113 0.17 9.12 -4.72
C ARG A 113 0.56 7.75 -4.19
N VAL A 114 -0.40 6.82 -4.13
CA VAL A 114 -0.11 5.40 -3.86
C VAL A 114 0.69 4.81 -5.01
N THR A 115 1.93 4.40 -4.73
CA THR A 115 2.85 3.79 -5.71
C THR A 115 2.88 2.27 -5.61
N PHE A 116 2.77 1.73 -4.40
CA PHE A 116 2.73 0.30 -4.14
C PHE A 116 1.68 0.00 -3.07
N CYS A 117 0.89 -1.05 -3.30
CA CYS A 117 -0.05 -1.58 -2.31
C CYS A 117 -0.18 -3.09 -2.50
N LEU A 118 -0.18 -3.84 -1.40
CA LEU A 118 -0.55 -5.24 -1.39
C LEU A 118 -1.39 -5.50 -0.15
N ARG A 119 -2.68 -5.76 -0.38
CA ARG A 119 -3.71 -5.90 0.65
C ARG A 119 -4.46 -7.20 0.41
N THR A 120 -4.62 -8.00 1.47
CA THR A 120 -5.48 -9.19 1.40
C THR A 120 -6.82 -8.91 2.04
N LEU A 121 -7.90 -9.23 1.34
CA LEU A 121 -9.28 -9.04 1.75
C LEU A 121 -10.03 -10.36 1.78
N ARG A 122 -10.99 -10.47 2.70
CA ARG A 122 -11.94 -11.58 2.72
C ARG A 122 -13.29 -11.11 2.22
N ILE A 123 -13.67 -11.53 1.01
CA ILE A 123 -14.89 -11.12 0.32
C ILE A 123 -15.69 -12.36 -0.06
N LEU A 124 -16.95 -12.43 0.37
CA LEU A 124 -17.84 -13.58 0.10
C LEU A 124 -17.19 -14.94 0.45
N GLY A 125 -16.40 -14.99 1.52
CA GLY A 125 -15.69 -16.18 1.98
C GLY A 125 -14.40 -16.54 1.23
N GLN A 126 -14.00 -15.76 0.22
CA GLN A 126 -12.75 -15.93 -0.53
C GLN A 126 -11.71 -14.90 -0.10
N ASN A 127 -10.44 -15.32 -0.04
CA ASN A 127 -9.31 -14.40 0.14
C ASN A 127 -8.90 -13.86 -1.22
N VAL A 128 -8.88 -12.54 -1.36
CA VAL A 128 -8.48 -11.84 -2.59
C VAL A 128 -7.38 -10.84 -2.27
N SER A 129 -6.44 -10.68 -3.18
CA SER A 129 -5.32 -9.77 -3.05
C SER A 129 -5.55 -8.56 -3.95
N LEU A 130 -5.72 -7.39 -3.34
CA LEU A 130 -5.68 -6.11 -4.03
C LEU A 130 -4.22 -5.67 -4.14
N TYR A 131 -3.79 -5.39 -5.35
CA TYR A 131 -2.41 -5.06 -5.68
C TYR A 131 -2.32 -3.76 -6.48
N LYS A 132 -1.30 -2.97 -6.18
CA LYS A 132 -0.89 -1.80 -6.96
C LYS A 132 0.63 -1.79 -7.12
N CYS A 133 1.08 -1.52 -8.33
CA CYS A 133 2.46 -1.14 -8.62
C CYS A 133 2.45 -0.07 -9.71
N TYR A 134 2.92 1.13 -9.39
CA TYR A 134 3.00 2.25 -10.32
C TYR A 134 4.04 1.99 -11.43
N PRO A 135 3.77 2.34 -12.70
CA PRO A 135 2.60 3.07 -13.20
C PRO A 135 1.41 2.19 -13.60
N GLY A 136 1.46 0.88 -13.37
CA GLY A 136 0.38 -0.06 -13.72
C GLY A 136 -0.95 0.18 -12.98
N PRO A 137 -2.06 -0.40 -13.47
CA PRO A 137 -3.37 -0.27 -12.84
C PRO A 137 -3.42 -0.97 -11.47
N TRP A 138 -4.47 -0.69 -10.71
CA TRP A 138 -4.89 -1.54 -9.61
C TRP A 138 -5.34 -2.89 -10.15
N GLN A 139 -5.03 -3.96 -9.43
CA GLN A 139 -5.37 -5.32 -9.83
C GLN A 139 -5.97 -6.08 -8.66
N LEU A 140 -7.04 -6.82 -8.91
CA LEU A 140 -7.63 -7.72 -7.94
C LEU A 140 -7.34 -9.15 -8.36
N HIS A 141 -6.70 -9.91 -7.48
CA HIS A 141 -6.33 -11.30 -7.70
C HIS A 141 -7.03 -12.22 -6.71
N ILE A 142 -7.29 -13.46 -7.10
CA ILE A 142 -7.61 -14.55 -6.18
C ILE A 142 -6.46 -15.56 -6.22
N VAL A 143 -5.99 -15.96 -5.04
CA VAL A 143 -4.96 -17.00 -4.92
C VAL A 143 -5.65 -18.30 -4.60
N ASN A 144 -5.45 -19.31 -5.45
CA ASN A 144 -6.03 -20.63 -5.23
C ASN A 144 -5.20 -21.44 -4.21
N ARG A 145 -5.66 -22.64 -3.88
CA ARG A 145 -4.98 -23.55 -2.93
C ARG A 145 -3.58 -24.01 -3.39
N PHE A 146 -3.26 -23.83 -4.66
CA PHE A 146 -1.97 -24.17 -5.27
C PHE A 146 -1.04 -22.96 -5.39
N LEU A 147 -1.38 -21.83 -4.74
CA LEU A 147 -0.65 -20.57 -4.81
C LEU A 147 -0.61 -19.93 -6.21
N GLU A 148 -1.49 -20.35 -7.10
CA GLU A 148 -1.63 -19.71 -8.41
C GLU A 148 -2.56 -18.50 -8.28
N SER A 149 -2.18 -17.41 -8.93
CA SER A 149 -2.91 -16.16 -8.93
C SER A 149 -3.76 -16.04 -10.19
N GLU A 150 -5.07 -15.83 -10.03
CA GLU A 150 -5.98 -15.49 -11.11
C GLU A 150 -6.39 -14.01 -11.00
N LEU A 151 -6.17 -13.25 -12.06
CA LEU A 151 -6.62 -11.85 -12.16
C LEU A 151 -8.14 -11.79 -12.36
N LEU A 152 -8.84 -11.16 -11.42
CA LEU A 152 -10.29 -10.94 -11.48
C LEU A 152 -10.66 -9.65 -12.20
N GLY A 153 -9.81 -8.63 -12.13
CA GLY A 153 -10.05 -7.33 -12.77
C GLY A 153 -8.91 -6.35 -12.55
N ALA A 154 -8.88 -5.31 -13.37
CA ALA A 154 -7.96 -4.19 -13.23
C ALA A 154 -8.69 -2.86 -13.42
N ASP A 155 -8.33 -1.87 -12.60
CA ASP A 155 -8.96 -0.54 -12.58
C ASP A 155 -7.85 0.54 -12.51
N LEU A 156 -8.06 1.69 -13.17
CA LEU A 156 -7.04 2.76 -13.20
C LEU A 156 -6.92 3.48 -11.85
N THR A 157 -8.01 3.57 -11.12
CA THR A 157 -8.10 4.11 -9.75
C THR A 157 -8.35 2.97 -8.77
N GLU A 158 -8.18 3.25 -7.47
CA GLU A 158 -8.43 2.23 -6.45
C GLU A 158 -9.89 1.75 -6.54
N PRO A 159 -10.14 0.44 -6.67
CA PRO A 159 -11.50 -0.07 -6.81
C PRO A 159 -12.23 0.00 -5.46
N SER A 160 -13.47 0.51 -5.49
CA SER A 160 -14.33 0.53 -4.31
C SER A 160 -14.65 -0.88 -3.80
N TYR A 161 -15.03 -0.98 -2.51
CA TYR A 161 -15.47 -2.26 -1.94
C TYR A 161 -16.60 -2.92 -2.74
N ARG A 162 -17.54 -2.12 -3.25
CA ARG A 162 -18.63 -2.57 -4.13
C ARG A 162 -18.08 -3.19 -5.42
N ARG A 163 -17.14 -2.49 -6.08
CA ARG A 163 -16.48 -2.98 -7.31
C ARG A 163 -15.78 -4.31 -7.07
N ILE A 164 -15.02 -4.41 -5.98
CA ILE A 164 -14.33 -5.65 -5.57
C ILE A 164 -15.35 -6.79 -5.36
N THR A 165 -16.43 -6.54 -4.62
CA THR A 165 -17.47 -7.54 -4.35
C THR A 165 -18.14 -8.05 -5.62
N GLU A 166 -18.41 -7.17 -6.58
CA GLU A 166 -18.98 -7.54 -7.88
C GLU A 166 -18.04 -8.46 -8.68
N LEU A 167 -16.75 -8.17 -8.72
CA LEU A 167 -15.74 -9.00 -9.40
C LEU A 167 -15.66 -10.41 -8.78
N VAL A 168 -15.63 -10.49 -7.45
CA VAL A 168 -15.60 -11.76 -6.73
C VAL A 168 -16.87 -12.57 -6.97
N ARG A 169 -18.05 -11.94 -6.90
CA ARG A 169 -19.32 -12.61 -7.16
C ARG A 169 -19.36 -13.22 -8.57
N ARG A 170 -18.96 -12.46 -9.59
CA ARG A 170 -18.89 -12.96 -10.99
C ARG A 170 -17.92 -14.13 -11.14
N HIS A 171 -16.80 -14.13 -10.41
CA HIS A 171 -15.89 -15.27 -10.40
C HIS A 171 -16.55 -16.51 -9.77
N LYS A 172 -17.23 -16.38 -8.62
CA LYS A 172 -17.96 -17.51 -7.99
C LYS A 172 -19.05 -18.09 -8.89
N GLU A 173 -19.84 -17.24 -9.55
CA GLU A 173 -20.87 -17.66 -10.50
C GLU A 173 -20.26 -18.50 -11.64
N ARG A 174 -19.17 -18.03 -12.25
CA ARG A 174 -18.43 -18.79 -13.28
C ARG A 174 -17.93 -20.14 -12.77
N GLN A 175 -17.39 -20.21 -11.55
CA GLN A 175 -16.93 -21.46 -10.95
C GLN A 175 -18.09 -22.44 -10.69
N SER A 176 -19.25 -21.96 -10.25
CA SER A 176 -20.44 -22.82 -10.04
C SER A 176 -21.01 -23.39 -11.33
N VAL A 177 -21.02 -22.61 -12.41
CA VAL A 177 -21.45 -23.06 -13.74
C VAL A 177 -20.49 -24.13 -14.27
N ASN A 178 -19.17 -23.88 -14.18
CA ASN A 178 -18.16 -24.88 -14.56
C ASN A 178 -18.28 -26.19 -13.77
N TRP A 179 -18.65 -26.14 -12.49
CA TRP A 179 -18.91 -27.35 -11.70
C TRP A 179 -20.18 -28.08 -12.18
N LEU A 180 -21.29 -27.36 -12.40
CA LEU A 180 -22.55 -27.92 -12.87
C LEU A 180 -22.36 -28.61 -14.23
N ASP A 181 -21.61 -27.98 -15.13
CA ASP A 181 -21.32 -28.52 -16.44
C ASP A 181 -20.45 -29.78 -16.34
N ARG A 182 -19.42 -29.81 -15.47
CA ARG A 182 -18.64 -31.04 -15.22
C ARG A 182 -19.49 -32.19 -14.68
N VAL A 183 -20.46 -31.90 -13.82
CA VAL A 183 -21.39 -32.90 -13.28
C VAL A 183 -22.37 -33.38 -14.36
N ARG A 184 -22.90 -32.47 -15.18
CA ARG A 184 -23.84 -32.78 -16.28
C ARG A 184 -23.15 -33.50 -17.45
N SER A 185 -21.87 -33.21 -17.70
CA SER A 185 -21.06 -33.86 -18.75
C SER A 185 -20.49 -35.23 -18.35
N GLY A 186 -20.86 -35.78 -17.18
CA GLY A 186 -20.83 -37.24 -16.96
C GLY A 186 -19.49 -37.89 -16.60
N ASN A 187 -18.46 -37.16 -16.16
CA ASN A 187 -17.18 -37.77 -15.74
C ASN A 187 -16.98 -37.80 -14.22
N LEU A 188 -17.92 -38.41 -13.49
CA LEU A 188 -17.76 -38.71 -12.06
C LEU A 188 -17.60 -40.21 -11.75
N TRP A 189 -17.57 -41.07 -12.77
CA TRP A 189 -17.39 -42.51 -12.61
C TRP A 189 -16.45 -43.08 -13.68
N SER A 190 -15.15 -43.06 -13.40
CA SER A 190 -14.19 -44.02 -13.93
C SER A 190 -12.99 -44.09 -12.98
N ARG A 191 -13.21 -44.81 -11.87
CA ARG A 191 -12.17 -45.59 -11.19
C ARG A 191 -12.18 -46.99 -11.79
#